data_AF-A0A6D2KMS9-F1
#
_entry.id   AF-A0A6D2KMS9-F1
#
_cell.length_a   1.000
_cell.length_b   1.000
_cell.length_c   1.000
_cell.angle_alpha   90.00
_cell.angle_beta   90.00
_cell.angle_gamma   90.00
#
_symmetry.space_group_name_H-M   'P 1'
#
loop_
_entity.id
_entity.type
_entity.pdbx_description
1 polymer ?
#
loop_
_entity_poly.entity_id
_entity_poly.type
_entity_poly.pdbx_seq_one_letter_code
_entity_poly.pdbx_strand_id
1 'polypeptide(L)'
;MGRPTARHNGSGSARPCIPESIYDPFVGKGTARLIEKIWDHNDPRSSPCLFKLYTLLGLHRYNFYEGTNYALRRIEKYYKEGVSACKTLYITCVAVDPANDSPHVFWIKIWEGQCGVLDLTCAIAEPRDGPRTGSVS
;
A
#
# COMPACT_ATOMS: atom_id res chain seq x y z
N MET A 1 8.61 39.79 58.98
CA MET A 1 9.31 38.49 59.09
C MET A 1 8.63 37.54 58.11
N GLY A 2 9.20 36.89 57.11
CA GLY A 2 10.56 36.65 56.64
C GLY A 2 10.47 35.32 55.84
N ARG A 3 10.58 35.36 54.51
CA ARG A 3 10.54 34.17 53.61
C ARG A 3 11.77 33.28 53.83
N PRO A 4 11.68 31.99 53.45
CA PRO A 4 12.40 31.59 52.25
C PRO A 4 11.59 30.74 51.26
N THR A 5 12.02 30.87 50.02
CA THR A 5 11.63 30.20 48.77
C THR A 5 12.12 28.76 48.68
N ALA A 6 11.35 27.88 48.02
CA ALA A 6 11.90 26.75 47.29
C ALA A 6 11.11 26.54 45.99
N ARG A 7 11.77 26.87 44.87
CA ARG A 7 11.38 26.55 43.50
C ARG A 7 11.66 25.06 43.27
N HIS A 8 10.71 24.33 42.69
CA HIS A 8 11.03 23.13 41.92
C HIS A 8 10.70 23.40 40.46
N ASN A 9 11.75 23.60 39.68
CA ASN A 9 11.72 23.55 38.22
C ASN A 9 11.75 22.07 37.81
N GLY A 10 10.68 21.58 37.18
CA GLY A 10 10.63 20.29 36.50
C GLY A 10 10.16 20.52 35.07
N SER A 11 11.11 20.46 34.14
CA SER A 11 10.98 20.65 32.69
C SER A 11 10.43 19.38 32.02
N GLY A 12 9.55 19.57 31.02
CA GLY A 12 9.23 18.62 29.93
C GLY A 12 8.38 17.41 30.35
N SER A 13 7.33 16.99 29.66
CA SER A 13 6.90 17.22 28.29
C SER A 13 5.38 17.05 28.32
N ALA A 14 4.63 18.13 28.10
CA ALA A 14 3.24 17.99 27.71
C ALA A 14 3.27 17.20 26.40
N ARG A 15 2.65 16.00 26.38
CA ARG A 15 2.42 15.29 25.12
C ARG A 15 1.84 16.32 24.14
N PRO A 16 2.44 16.56 22.97
CA PRO A 16 1.78 17.41 22.00
C PRO A 16 0.49 16.68 21.66
N CYS A 17 -0.64 17.24 22.10
CA CYS A 17 -1.91 16.97 21.45
C CYS A 17 -1.68 17.43 20.02
N ILE A 18 -1.41 16.48 19.13
CA ILE A 18 -1.34 16.77 17.70
C ILE A 18 -2.68 17.42 17.38
N PRO A 19 -2.72 18.68 16.92
CA PRO A 19 -3.98 19.32 16.59
C PRO A 19 -4.67 18.44 15.53
N GLU A 20 -5.83 17.90 15.89
CA GLU A 20 -6.80 17.51 14.88
C GLU A 20 -7.03 18.76 14.01
N SER A 21 -6.93 18.60 12.69
CA SER A 21 -7.06 19.63 11.65
C SER A 21 -5.75 20.30 11.17
N ILE A 22 -5.09 19.65 10.21
CA ILE A 22 -4.49 20.37 9.07
C ILE A 22 -4.87 19.73 7.72
N TYR A 23 -5.78 18.76 7.72
CA TYR A 23 -6.36 18.22 6.49
C TYR A 23 -7.75 18.82 6.32
N ASP A 24 -7.85 19.81 5.44
CA ASP A 24 -9.15 20.32 4.99
C ASP A 24 -10.04 19.14 4.55
N PRO A 25 -11.33 19.12 4.93
CA PRO A 25 -12.22 18.03 4.63
C PRO A 25 -12.53 18.05 3.14
N PHE A 26 -11.86 17.19 2.37
CA PHE A 26 -12.36 16.50 1.17
C PHE A 26 -13.21 17.30 0.14
N VAL A 27 -13.00 18.61 -0.04
CA VAL A 27 -13.66 19.38 -1.12
C VAL A 27 -12.64 19.64 -2.23
N GLY A 28 -12.33 18.59 -2.98
CA GLY A 28 -11.58 18.68 -4.22
C GLY A 28 -12.36 17.99 -5.33
N LYS A 29 -13.04 18.77 -6.20
CA LYS A 29 -13.53 18.31 -7.51
C LYS A 29 -12.32 18.06 -8.44
N GLY A 30 -11.44 17.13 -8.09
CA GLY A 30 -10.37 16.69 -8.97
C GLY A 30 -10.85 15.51 -9.79
N THR A 31 -10.52 15.51 -11.08
CA THR A 31 -10.63 14.30 -11.89
C THR A 31 -9.65 13.25 -11.35
N ALA A 32 -10.11 12.01 -11.13
CA ALA A 32 -9.21 10.91 -10.79
C ALA A 32 -8.18 10.79 -11.91
N ARG A 33 -6.91 11.03 -11.60
CA ARG A 33 -5.81 10.84 -12.54
C ARG A 33 -5.19 9.48 -12.26
N LEU A 34 -5.11 8.65 -13.30
CA LEU A 34 -4.24 7.47 -13.28
C LEU A 34 -2.80 7.98 -13.34
N ILE A 35 -2.07 7.81 -12.25
CA ILE A 35 -0.64 8.10 -12.22
C ILE A 35 0.07 6.75 -12.30
N GLU A 36 0.61 6.45 -13.47
CA GLU A 36 1.62 5.39 -13.59
C GLU A 36 2.86 5.86 -12.84
N LYS A 37 3.24 5.11 -11.82
CA LYS A 37 4.53 5.29 -11.18
C LYS A 37 5.32 4.02 -11.40
N ILE A 38 6.37 4.15 -12.20
CA ILE A 38 7.42 3.13 -12.22
C ILE A 38 8.07 3.17 -10.84
N TRP A 39 8.31 1.99 -10.28
CA TRP A 39 9.01 1.86 -9.02
C TRP A 39 10.38 2.56 -9.11
N ASP A 40 10.56 3.65 -8.38
CA ASP A 40 11.83 4.34 -8.22
C ASP A 40 12.37 4.06 -6.82
N HIS A 41 13.53 3.40 -6.76
CA HIS A 41 14.21 3.09 -5.50
C HIS A 41 14.74 4.35 -4.80
N ASN A 42 14.84 5.48 -5.50
CA ASN A 42 15.36 6.75 -4.98
C ASN A 42 14.29 7.74 -4.53
N ASP A 43 12.99 7.48 -4.76
CA ASP A 43 11.90 8.36 -4.27
C ASP A 43 11.61 8.06 -2.79
N PRO A 44 11.91 8.96 -1.83
CA PRO A 44 11.68 8.72 -0.41
C PRO A 44 10.18 8.64 -0.05
N ARG A 45 9.28 9.10 -0.93
CA ARG A 45 7.83 8.93 -0.79
C ARG A 45 7.34 7.60 -1.37
N SER A 46 8.17 6.96 -2.18
CA SER A 46 8.00 5.59 -2.63
C SER A 46 8.53 4.67 -1.53
N SER A 47 7.75 4.46 -0.45
CA SER A 47 8.16 3.51 0.59
C SER A 47 8.15 2.10 -0.01
N PRO A 48 9.32 1.44 -0.15
CA PRO A 48 9.39 0.09 -0.73
C PRO A 48 8.61 -0.91 0.09
N CYS A 49 8.54 -0.66 1.40
CA CYS A 49 7.86 -1.50 2.34
C CYS A 49 6.34 -1.53 2.09
N LEU A 50 5.72 -0.39 1.77
CA LEU A 50 4.25 -0.33 1.67
C LEU A 50 3.72 -1.09 0.45
N PHE A 51 4.28 -0.86 -0.74
CA PHE A 51 3.87 -1.56 -1.95
C PHE A 51 4.18 -3.05 -1.88
N LYS A 52 5.30 -3.42 -1.25
CA LYS A 52 5.62 -4.82 -0.97
C LYS A 52 4.56 -5.46 -0.08
N LEU A 53 4.14 -4.80 1.01
CA LEU A 53 3.07 -5.29 1.89
C LEU A 53 1.75 -5.44 1.15
N TYR A 54 1.37 -4.46 0.31
CA TYR A 54 0.13 -4.51 -0.48
C TYR A 54 0.15 -5.64 -1.51
N THR A 55 1.31 -5.88 -2.12
CA THR A 55 1.50 -7.01 -3.04
C THR A 55 1.41 -8.34 -2.31
N LEU A 56 2.06 -8.46 -1.14
CA LEU A 56 2.00 -9.66 -0.32
C LEU A 56 0.58 -9.93 0.19
N LEU A 57 -0.20 -8.89 0.52
CA LEU A 57 -1.62 -9.02 0.87
C LEU A 57 -2.43 -9.62 -0.28
N GLY A 58 -2.22 -9.14 -1.50
CA GLY A 58 -2.90 -9.70 -2.68
C GLY A 58 -2.53 -11.16 -2.93
N LEU A 59 -1.24 -11.50 -2.90
CA LEU A 59 -0.79 -12.89 -3.04
C LEU A 59 -1.31 -13.78 -1.92
N HIS A 60 -1.34 -13.30 -0.67
CA HIS A 60 -1.89 -14.02 0.46
C HIS A 60 -3.38 -14.33 0.25
N ARG A 61 -4.17 -13.35 -0.20
CA ARG A 61 -5.59 -13.55 -0.54
C ARG A 61 -5.75 -14.65 -1.58
N TYR A 62 -4.99 -14.59 -2.68
CA TYR A 62 -5.06 -15.60 -3.73
C TYR A 62 -4.67 -17.00 -3.22
N ASN A 63 -3.53 -17.10 -2.52
CA ASN A 63 -3.06 -18.35 -1.91
C ASN A 63 -4.09 -18.95 -0.95
N PHE A 64 -4.79 -18.11 -0.18
CA PHE A 64 -5.84 -18.56 0.72
C PHE A 64 -7.05 -19.12 -0.01
N TYR A 65 -7.50 -18.49 -1.10
CA TYR A 65 -8.67 -18.96 -1.87
C TYR A 65 -8.37 -20.18 -2.74
N GLU A 66 -7.21 -20.22 -3.41
CA GLU A 66 -6.86 -21.28 -4.37
C GLU A 66 -6.05 -22.42 -3.76
N GLY A 67 -5.63 -22.30 -2.50
CA GLY A 67 -4.78 -23.30 -1.85
C GLY A 67 -3.36 -23.38 -2.44
N THR A 68 -2.85 -22.28 -2.99
CA THR A 68 -1.52 -22.19 -3.61
C THR A 68 -0.47 -21.61 -2.66
N ASN A 69 0.80 -21.57 -3.08
CA ASN A 69 1.90 -21.02 -2.28
C ASN A 69 2.79 -20.04 -3.08
N TYR A 70 2.18 -19.12 -3.83
CA TYR A 70 2.94 -18.14 -4.58
C TYR A 70 3.70 -17.17 -3.67
N ALA A 71 5.02 -17.07 -3.87
CA ALA A 71 5.91 -16.14 -3.19
C ALA A 71 6.27 -14.95 -4.10
N LEU A 72 6.36 -13.75 -3.53
CA LEU A 72 6.69 -12.55 -4.29
C LEU A 72 8.16 -12.57 -4.76
N ARG A 73 8.39 -12.51 -6.08
CA ARG A 73 9.73 -12.37 -6.66
C ARG A 73 10.10 -10.92 -6.94
N ARG A 74 9.22 -10.17 -7.64
CA ARG A 74 9.42 -8.73 -7.90
C ARG A 74 8.10 -8.03 -8.20
N ILE A 75 8.05 -6.72 -7.96
CA ILE A 75 6.99 -5.86 -8.46
C ILE A 75 7.46 -5.31 -9.82
N GLU A 76 6.64 -5.42 -10.87
CA GLU A 76 7.00 -4.91 -12.20
C GLU A 76 6.60 -3.44 -12.35
N LYS A 77 5.36 -3.13 -11.96
CA LYS A 77 4.81 -1.78 -12.05
C LYS A 77 3.59 -1.64 -11.15
N TYR A 78 3.28 -0.40 -10.80
CA TYR A 78 2.04 -0.09 -10.14
C TYR A 78 1.46 1.23 -10.65
N TYR A 79 0.15 1.32 -10.53
CA TYR A 79 -0.63 2.50 -10.85
C TYR A 79 -1.39 2.90 -9.61
N LYS A 80 -1.55 4.21 -9.47
CA LYS A 80 -2.32 4.78 -8.40
C LYS A 80 -3.38 5.70 -8.98
N GLU A 81 -4.60 5.50 -8.53
CA GLU A 81 -5.75 6.28 -8.92
C GLU A 81 -6.41 6.85 -7.66
N GLY A 82 -6.57 8.17 -7.61
CA GLY A 82 -7.22 8.85 -6.49
C GLY A 82 -6.79 10.30 -6.34
N VAL A 83 -7.69 11.11 -5.78
CA VAL A 83 -7.52 12.57 -5.61
C VAL A 83 -7.31 12.93 -4.12
N SER A 84 -7.52 11.99 -3.19
CA SER A 84 -7.61 12.25 -1.75
C SER A 84 -6.97 11.13 -0.90
N ALA A 85 -7.33 11.03 0.39
CA ALA A 85 -6.84 10.00 1.32
C ALA A 85 -7.22 8.57 0.90
N CYS A 86 -8.29 8.41 0.10
CA CYS A 86 -8.74 7.14 -0.45
C CYS A 86 -8.11 6.89 -1.82
N LYS A 87 -7.44 5.75 -1.99
CA LYS A 87 -6.59 5.51 -3.16
C LYS A 87 -6.78 4.08 -3.65
N THR A 88 -7.00 3.93 -4.94
CA THR A 88 -6.98 2.63 -5.61
C THR A 88 -5.58 2.40 -6.15
N LEU A 89 -5.03 1.23 -5.83
CA LEU A 89 -3.73 0.80 -6.32
C LEU A 89 -3.90 -0.42 -7.21
N TYR A 90 -3.31 -0.37 -8.39
CA TYR A 90 -3.21 -1.50 -9.30
C TYR A 90 -1.75 -1.91 -9.36
N ILE A 91 -1.44 -3.16 -9.06
CA ILE A 91 -0.08 -3.67 -8.98
C ILE A 91 0.05 -4.83 -9.96
N THR A 92 1.10 -4.80 -10.77
CA THR A 92 1.57 -5.95 -11.55
C THR A 92 2.85 -6.46 -10.89
N CYS A 93 2.86 -7.74 -10.52
CA CYS A 93 4.02 -8.36 -9.90
C CYS A 93 4.29 -9.74 -10.52
N VAL A 94 5.51 -10.22 -10.34
CA VAL A 94 5.86 -11.61 -10.61
C VAL A 94 5.95 -12.35 -9.29
N ALA A 95 5.18 -13.41 -9.19
CA ALA A 95 5.25 -14.38 -8.11
C ALA A 95 5.78 -15.70 -8.63
N VAL A 96 6.32 -16.52 -7.74
CA VAL A 96 6.88 -17.83 -8.06
C VAL A 96 6.30 -18.85 -7.11
N ASP A 97 5.90 -20.00 -7.63
CA ASP A 97 5.62 -21.15 -6.78
C ASP A 97 6.95 -21.82 -6.37
N PRO A 98 7.30 -21.83 -5.07
CA PRO A 98 8.56 -22.38 -4.60
C PRO A 98 8.69 -23.90 -4.85
N ALA A 99 7.59 -24.61 -5.15
CA ALA A 99 7.64 -26.04 -5.47
C ALA A 99 8.23 -26.34 -6.85
N ASN A 100 8.07 -25.42 -7.83
CA ASN A 100 8.45 -25.64 -9.23
C ASN A 100 9.30 -24.51 -9.84
N ASP A 101 9.56 -23.44 -9.08
CA ASP A 101 10.25 -22.21 -9.51
C ASP A 101 9.63 -21.54 -10.76
N SER A 102 8.36 -21.83 -11.04
CA SER A 102 7.64 -21.28 -12.20
C SER A 102 7.21 -19.83 -11.91
N PRO A 103 7.64 -18.84 -12.71
CA PRO A 103 7.21 -17.46 -12.56
C PRO A 103 5.84 -17.22 -13.19
N HIS A 104 4.94 -16.61 -12.42
CA HIS A 104 3.62 -16.17 -12.86
C HIS A 104 3.47 -14.67 -12.66
N VAL A 105 2.86 -13.99 -13.63
CA VAL A 105 2.50 -12.58 -13.51
C VAL A 105 1.15 -12.49 -12.82
N PHE A 106 1.02 -11.59 -11.84
CA PHE A 106 -0.20 -11.35 -11.10
C PHE A 106 -0.67 -9.91 -11.27
N TRP A 107 -1.99 -9.74 -11.31
CA TRP A 107 -2.68 -8.47 -11.17
C TRP A 107 -3.35 -8.38 -9.81
N ILE A 108 -3.01 -7.33 -9.08
CA ILE A 108 -3.54 -7.07 -7.74
C ILE A 108 -4.17 -5.68 -7.73
N LYS A 109 -5.39 -5.59 -7.19
CA LYS A 109 -6.08 -4.32 -6.94
C LYS A 109 -6.31 -4.16 -5.44
N ILE A 110 -5.74 -3.10 -4.87
CA ILE A 110 -5.94 -2.72 -3.47
C ILE A 110 -6.74 -1.42 -3.42
N TRP A 111 -7.73 -1.38 -2.54
CA TRP A 111 -8.41 -0.16 -2.15
C TRP A 111 -7.92 0.26 -0.76
N GLU A 112 -7.39 1.47 -0.66
CA GLU A 112 -6.99 2.14 0.58
C GLU A 112 -8.12 3.09 0.98
N GLY A 113 -8.81 2.80 2.08
CA GLY A 113 -9.94 3.58 2.56
C GLY A 113 -9.52 4.82 3.35
N GLN A 114 -8.48 4.71 4.18
CA GLN A 114 -7.97 5.83 4.98
C GLN A 114 -6.43 5.88 4.98
N CYS A 115 -5.88 7.09 4.92
CA CYS A 115 -4.44 7.30 4.95
C CYS A 115 -3.93 7.31 6.40
N GLY A 116 -2.84 6.59 6.69
CA GLY A 116 -2.21 6.58 8.02
C GLY A 116 -2.73 5.50 8.98
N VAL A 117 -3.70 4.69 8.54
CA VAL A 117 -4.21 3.51 9.25
C VAL A 117 -4.23 2.29 8.32
N LEU A 118 -4.29 1.09 8.89
CA LEU A 118 -4.40 -0.15 8.11
C LEU A 118 -5.86 -0.40 7.70
N ASP A 119 -6.36 0.40 6.75
CA ASP A 119 -7.69 0.26 6.16
C ASP A 119 -7.58 -0.09 4.67
N LEU A 120 -7.45 -1.40 4.40
CA LEU A 120 -7.14 -1.94 3.09
C LEU A 120 -8.10 -3.06 2.70
N THR A 121 -8.55 -3.04 1.45
CA THR A 121 -9.28 -4.15 0.84
C THR A 121 -8.56 -4.62 -0.41
N CYS A 122 -8.21 -5.90 -0.48
CA CYS A 122 -7.76 -6.52 -1.73
C CYS A 122 -8.98 -6.93 -2.55
N ALA A 123 -9.31 -6.14 -3.56
CA ALA A 123 -10.48 -6.36 -4.41
C ALA A 123 -10.23 -7.41 -5.50
N ILE A 124 -9.01 -7.44 -6.06
CA ILE A 124 -8.60 -8.36 -7.12
C ILE A 124 -7.20 -8.88 -6.78
N ALA A 125 -6.98 -10.18 -6.99
CA ALA A 125 -5.68 -10.82 -6.90
C ALA A 125 -5.74 -12.06 -7.78
N GLU A 126 -5.26 -11.95 -9.02
CA GLU A 126 -5.48 -12.97 -10.06
C GLU A 126 -4.20 -13.12 -10.90
N PRO A 127 -3.88 -14.33 -11.39
CA PRO A 127 -2.86 -14.52 -12.40
C PRO A 127 -3.26 -13.77 -13.67
N ARG A 128 -2.30 -13.10 -14.27
CA ARG A 128 -2.47 -12.54 -15.61
C ARG A 128 -2.35 -13.71 -16.57
N ASP A 129 -3.46 -14.16 -17.14
CA ASP A 129 -3.46 -15.19 -18.17
C ASP A 129 -2.36 -14.87 -19.20
N GLY A 130 -1.52 -15.87 -19.50
CA GLY A 130 -0.62 -15.82 -20.66
C GLY A 130 -1.44 -15.63 -21.95
N PRO A 131 -0.81 -15.28 -23.09
CA PRO A 131 -1.54 -15.18 -24.35
C PRO A 131 -2.37 -16.43 -24.54
N ARG A 132 -3.69 -16.28 -24.73
CA ARG A 132 -4.58 -17.38 -25.08
C ARG A 132 -3.95 -18.06 -26.29
N THR A 133 -3.30 -19.19 -26.09
CA THR A 133 -3.02 -20.11 -27.18
C THR A 133 -4.39 -20.59 -27.60
N GLY A 134 -4.96 -19.88 -28.58
CA GLY A 134 -6.16 -20.33 -29.26
C GLY A 134 -5.91 -21.76 -29.67
N SER A 135 -6.67 -22.66 -29.06
CA SER A 135 -6.69 -24.06 -29.44
C SER A 135 -7.21 -24.06 -30.87
N VAL A 136 -6.31 -24.14 -31.85
CA VAL A 136 -6.67 -24.52 -33.21
C VAL A 136 -7.09 -25.97 -33.11
N SER A 137 -8.41 -26.19 -33.10
CA SER A 137 -9.01 -27.47 -33.41
C SER A 137 -9.04 -27.66 -34.91
#